data_AF-A0A3L8BXX3-F1
#
_entry.id   AF-A0A3L8BXX3-F1
#
_cell.length_a   1.000
_cell.length_b   1.000
_cell.length_c   1.000
_cell.angle_alpha   90.00
_cell.angle_beta   90.00
_cell.angle_gamma   90.00
#
_symmetry.space_group_name_H-M   'P 1'
#
loop_
_entity.id
_entity.type
_entity.pdbx_description
1 polymer ?
#
loop_
_entity_poly.entity_id
_entity_poly.type
_entity_poly.pdbx_seq_one_letter_code
_entity_poly.pdbx_strand_id
1 'polypeptide(L)'
;SNTEKPVLWQPIPVGSQLMFSSHSVTAESLLFLFESTLNKPAPPCYLLGIRGTEFSLGSTLSSDVQRAIEQAKLQLAHRLRQCDFS
;
A
#
# COMPACT_ATOMS: atom_id res chain seq x y z
N SER A 1 6.65 -11.55 10.22
CA SER A 1 5.41 -11.86 10.96
C SER A 1 4.56 -10.60 11.03
N ASN A 2 3.66 -10.39 10.06
CA ASN A 2 2.88 -9.14 9.93
C ASN A 2 1.37 -9.42 9.66
N THR A 3 0.94 -10.65 9.90
CA THR A 3 -0.37 -11.20 9.51
C THR A 3 -1.49 -10.91 10.51
N GLU A 4 -1.21 -10.22 11.62
CA GLU A 4 -2.20 -10.01 12.69
C GLU A 4 -2.98 -8.69 12.56
N LYS A 5 -2.46 -7.67 11.87
CA LYS A 5 -3.11 -6.35 11.83
C LYS A 5 -4.17 -6.26 10.73
N PRO A 6 -5.39 -5.76 11.01
CA PRO A 6 -6.45 -5.59 10.01
C PRO A 6 -6.14 -4.46 9.01
N VAL A 7 -5.34 -3.49 9.44
CA VAL A 7 -4.84 -2.37 8.63
C VAL A 7 -3.32 -2.34 8.74
N LEU A 8 -2.65 -2.27 7.59
CA LEU A 8 -1.20 -2.20 7.48
C LEU A 8 -0.80 -0.89 6.78
N TRP A 9 0.19 -0.22 7.35
CA TRP A 9 0.89 0.89 6.70
C TRP A 9 2.35 0.50 6.57
N GLN A 10 2.89 0.52 5.35
CA GLN A 10 4.30 0.18 5.12
C GLN A 10 4.93 1.12 4.09
N PRO A 11 6.18 1.55 4.29
CA PRO A 11 6.94 2.23 3.24
C PRO A 11 7.21 1.26 2.09
N ILE A 12 7.17 1.79 0.87
CA ILE A 12 7.61 1.08 -0.33
C ILE A 12 9.02 1.57 -0.66
N PRO A 13 10.03 0.71 -0.54
CA PRO A 13 11.39 1.08 -0.93
C PRO A 13 11.48 1.20 -2.45
N VAL A 14 12.44 1.99 -2.91
CA VAL A 14 12.82 1.97 -4.32
C VAL A 14 13.39 0.59 -4.65
N GLY A 15 12.92 -0.01 -5.74
CA GLY A 15 13.45 -1.28 -6.22
C GLY A 15 14.89 -1.15 -6.71
N SER A 16 15.62 -2.26 -6.76
CA SER A 16 16.97 -2.30 -7.34
C SER A 16 16.99 -2.63 -8.83
N GLN A 17 15.87 -3.13 -9.35
CA GLN A 17 15.71 -3.54 -10.73
C GLN A 17 14.25 -3.53 -11.14
N LEU A 18 14.03 -3.58 -12.45
CA LEU A 18 12.74 -3.75 -13.05
C LEU A 18 12.21 -5.18 -12.86
N MET A 19 11.15 -5.32 -12.08
CA MET A 19 10.41 -6.56 -11.93
C MET A 19 9.11 -6.46 -12.71
N PHE A 20 9.04 -7.15 -13.84
CA PHE A 20 7.86 -7.21 -14.70
C PHE A 20 7.17 -8.57 -14.57
N SER A 21 5.85 -8.56 -14.39
CA SER A 21 5.00 -9.66 -14.86
C SER A 21 4.31 -9.23 -16.15
N SER A 22 3.76 -10.16 -16.92
CA SER A 22 3.05 -9.88 -18.18
C SER A 22 1.91 -8.86 -18.04
N HIS A 23 1.40 -8.64 -16.82
CA HIS A 23 0.23 -7.80 -16.55
C HIS A 23 0.44 -6.75 -15.45
N SER A 24 1.62 -6.68 -14.81
CA SER A 24 1.84 -5.73 -13.71
C SER A 24 3.30 -5.33 -13.54
N VAL A 25 3.52 -4.05 -13.26
CA VAL A 25 4.77 -3.49 -12.71
C VAL A 25 4.58 -3.36 -11.21
N THR A 26 5.55 -3.80 -10.41
CA THR A 26 5.47 -3.59 -8.95
C THR A 26 5.67 -2.13 -8.57
N ALA A 27 5.19 -1.69 -7.41
CA ALA A 27 5.36 -0.31 -6.98
C ALA A 27 6.85 0.06 -6.84
N GLU A 28 7.67 -0.85 -6.32
CA GLU A 28 9.12 -0.71 -6.21
C GLU A 28 9.79 -0.50 -7.58
N SER A 29 9.33 -1.25 -8.59
CA SER A 29 9.84 -1.15 -9.97
C SER A 29 9.46 0.17 -10.63
N LEU A 30 8.26 0.70 -10.33
CA LEU A 30 7.83 2.00 -10.79
C LEU A 30 8.69 3.13 -10.20
N LEU A 31 9.03 3.04 -8.90
CA LEU A 31 9.94 4.00 -8.26
C LEU A 31 11.34 3.92 -8.87
N PHE A 32 11.85 2.70 -9.12
CA PHE A 32 13.12 2.51 -9.79
C PHE A 32 13.14 3.13 -11.20
N LEU A 33 12.07 2.95 -11.98
CA LEU A 33 11.92 3.60 -13.28
C LEU A 33 11.89 5.12 -13.17
N PHE A 34 11.18 5.66 -12.19
CA PHE A 34 11.12 7.10 -11.97
C PHE A 34 12.53 7.67 -11.75
N GLU A 35 13.32 7.08 -10.86
CA GLU A 35 14.69 7.54 -10.59
C GLU A 35 15.57 7.42 -11.82
N SER A 36 15.51 6.26 -12.50
CA SER A 36 16.31 5.97 -13.68
C SER A 36 15.98 6.89 -14.87
N THR A 37 14.71 7.29 -15.01
CA THR A 37 14.23 8.08 -16.15
C THR A 37 14.43 9.58 -15.92
N LEU A 38 14.10 10.06 -14.72
CA LEU A 38 14.10 11.49 -14.39
C LEU A 38 15.39 11.95 -13.72
N ASN A 39 16.28 11.01 -13.37
CA ASN A 39 17.55 11.22 -12.69
C ASN A 39 17.40 12.07 -11.40
N LYS A 40 16.36 11.73 -10.62
CA LYS A 40 15.99 12.38 -9.36
C LYS A 40 15.56 11.31 -8.35
N PRO A 41 15.76 11.52 -7.04
CA PRO A 41 15.29 10.57 -6.04
C PRO A 41 13.78 10.39 -6.11
N ALA A 42 13.31 9.17 -5.92
CA ALA A 42 11.90 8.84 -5.87
C ALA A 42 11.25 9.55 -4.68
N PRO A 43 10.01 10.05 -4.84
CA PRO A 43 9.26 10.57 -3.70
C PRO A 43 8.98 9.45 -2.69
N PRO A 44 8.84 9.76 -1.39
CA PRO A 44 8.39 8.79 -0.40
C PRO A 44 7.06 8.16 -0.80
N CYS A 45 7.00 6.84 -0.81
CA CYS A 45 5.80 6.09 -1.15
C CYS A 45 5.46 5.07 -0.06
N TYR A 46 4.16 4.87 0.14
CA TYR A 46 3.63 4.03 1.21
C TYR A 46 2.44 3.23 0.69
N LEU A 47 2.28 2.01 1.20
CA LEU A 47 1.15 1.14 0.94
C LEU A 47 0.27 1.05 2.19
N LEU A 48 -1.00 1.43 2.00
CA LEU A 48 -2.08 1.18 2.96
C LEU A 48 -2.80 -0.11 2.56
N GLY A 49 -2.51 -1.19 3.28
CA GLY A 49 -3.15 -2.48 3.11
C GLY A 49 -4.32 -2.67 4.06
N ILE A 50 -5.41 -3.26 3.58
CA ILE A 50 -6.55 -3.69 4.39
C ILE A 50 -6.70 -5.19 4.20
N ARG A 51 -6.77 -5.94 5.30
CA ARG A 51 -6.89 -7.39 5.25
C ARG A 51 -8.30 -7.79 4.82
N GLY A 52 -8.41 -8.59 3.77
CA GLY A 52 -9.64 -9.31 3.43
C GLY A 52 -9.81 -10.56 4.29
N THR A 53 -11.04 -10.86 4.69
CA THR A 53 -11.38 -12.06 5.48
C THR A 53 -12.02 -13.17 4.65
N GLU A 54 -12.74 -12.82 3.59
CA GLU A 54 -13.41 -13.76 2.68
C GLU A 54 -13.34 -13.24 1.24
N PHE A 55 -13.13 -14.15 0.29
CA PHE A 55 -12.96 -13.83 -1.14
C PHE A 55 -13.92 -14.63 -2.05
N SER A 56 -14.98 -15.18 -1.45
CA SER A 56 -16.02 -15.93 -2.16
C SER A 56 -16.81 -15.01 -3.10
N LEU A 57 -17.06 -15.47 -4.33
CA LEU A 57 -17.77 -14.69 -5.34
C LEU A 57 -19.18 -14.30 -4.87
N GLY A 58 -19.53 -13.02 -4.98
CA GLY A 58 -20.85 -12.51 -4.58
C GLY A 58 -21.01 -12.27 -3.07
N SER A 59 -19.98 -12.53 -2.26
CA SER A 59 -20.03 -12.24 -0.83
C SER A 59 -19.94 -10.75 -0.55
N THR A 60 -20.64 -10.32 0.49
CA THR A 60 -20.56 -8.94 0.98
C THR A 60 -19.35 -8.78 1.90
N LEU A 61 -18.96 -7.54 2.17
CA LEU A 61 -17.91 -7.27 3.16
C LEU A 61 -18.37 -7.72 4.54
N SER A 62 -17.51 -8.47 5.24
CA SER A 62 -17.74 -8.78 6.65
C SER A 62 -17.73 -7.50 7.48
N SER A 63 -18.39 -7.53 8.65
CA SER A 63 -18.35 -6.42 9.60
C SER A 63 -16.92 -6.08 10.04
N ASP A 64 -16.03 -7.08 10.08
CA ASP A 64 -14.61 -6.90 10.40
C ASP A 64 -13.87 -6.10 9.33
N VAL A 65 -14.07 -6.45 8.05
CA VAL A 65 -13.46 -5.72 6.94
C VAL A 65 -14.03 -4.31 6.85
N GLN A 66 -15.33 -4.13 7.07
CA GLN A 66 -15.95 -2.81 7.10
C GLN A 66 -15.32 -1.92 8.20
N ARG A 67 -15.11 -2.46 9.40
CA ARG A 67 -14.42 -1.76 10.50
C ARG A 67 -12.97 -1.43 10.14
N ALA A 68 -12.27 -2.37 9.51
CA ALA A 68 -10.89 -2.15 9.07
C ALA A 68 -10.80 -1.03 8.02
N ILE A 69 -11.75 -0.95 7.09
CA ILE A 69 -11.85 0.15 6.11
C ILE A 69 -12.02 1.50 6.80
N GLU A 70 -12.93 1.60 7.78
CA GLU A 70 -13.13 2.86 8.51
C GLU A 70 -11.90 3.25 9.34
N GLN A 71 -11.22 2.28 9.97
CA GLN A 71 -9.95 2.51 10.66
C GLN A 71 -8.87 3.00 9.70
N ALA A 72 -8.75 2.40 8.50
CA ALA A 72 -7.80 2.79 7.48
C ALA A 72 -8.02 4.23 7.01
N LYS A 73 -9.29 4.63 6.80
CA LYS A 73 -9.65 6.02 6.46
C LYS A 73 -9.23 7.00 7.55
N LEU A 74 -9.50 6.67 8.82
CA LEU A 74 -9.13 7.52 9.95
C LEU A 74 -7.61 7.66 10.08
N GLN A 75 -6.86 6.55 9.93
CA GLN A 75 -5.40 6.57 9.95
C GLN A 75 -4.84 7.41 8.79
N LEU A 76 -5.33 7.21 7.57
CA LEU A 76 -4.92 8.00 6.41
C LEU A 76 -5.17 9.49 6.63
N ALA A 77 -6.38 9.85 7.07
CA ALA A 77 -6.74 11.24 7.33
C ALA A 77 -5.90 11.86 8.44
N HIS A 78 -5.54 11.11 9.48
CA HIS A 78 -4.63 11.56 10.52
C HIS A 78 -3.22 11.85 9.97
N ARG A 79 -2.65 10.91 9.22
CA ARG A 79 -1.31 11.05 8.61
C ARG A 79 -1.23 12.24 7.66
N LEU A 80 -2.24 12.40 6.79
CA LEU A 80 -2.34 13.54 5.87
C LEU A 80 -2.39 14.88 6.62
N ARG A 81 -3.11 14.97 7.74
CA ARG A 81 -3.20 16.20 8.53
C ARG A 81 -1.93 16.52 9.31
N GLN A 82 -1.25 15.50 9.83
CA GLN A 82 -0.02 15.67 10.61
C GLN A 82 1.23 15.76 9.73
N CYS A 83 1.09 15.50 8.43
CA CYS A 83 2.21 15.26 7.52
C CYS A 83 3.17 14.18 8.03
N ASP A 84 2.66 13.20 8.78
CA ASP A 84 3.43 12.11 9.36
C ASP A 84 3.17 10.79 8.62
N PHE A 85 4.11 10.41 7.77
CA PHE A 85 4.04 9.20 6.97
C PHE A 85 5.05 8.14 7.42
N SER A 86 5.84 8.44 8.45
CA SER A 86 6.88 7.54 8.98
C SER A 86 6.30 6.39 9.79
#